data_AF-A0A7C2L100-F1
#
_entry.id   AF-A0A7C2L100-F1
#
_cell.length_a   1.000
_cell.length_b   1.000
_cell.length_c   1.000
_cell.angle_alpha   90.00
_cell.angle_beta   90.00
_cell.angle_gamma   90.00
#
_symmetry.space_group_name_H-M   'P 1'
#
loop_
_entity.id
_entity.type
_entity.pdbx_description
1 polymer ?
#
loop_
_entity_poly.entity_id
_entity_poly.type
_entity_poly.pdbx_seq_one_letter_code
_entity_poly.pdbx_strand_id
1 'polypeptide(L)'
;MSAILRVILDDRPLRRTRTGVGHYVAQLLEWLPRVAPDIHVDPFVFTHLSREGWGDRGTEGASGQGTEAAALRDQGPRDRGAQPRDVGGGRKPWWLRRTIQAAYGVVFRFKTRGRYDLYHEPNHIPVRCDLLTITTIHDLSVHVHPQWHPRDRVRWYEADFERGVRQTRHFIAASEFTRREMVRLLGVAPDRITVTYQSPRAAFTARLHSAIETPHTGGGLIRARSASEGPCIRARSASEGPCIRARSASEGPSIRARSASEG
;
A
#
# COMPACT_ATOMS: atom_id res chain seq x y z
N MET A 1 -28.57 10.48 17.65
CA MET A 1 -28.17 9.44 16.67
C MET A 1 -26.97 9.99 15.92
N SER A 2 -25.78 9.41 16.10
CA SER A 2 -24.61 9.84 15.32
C SER A 2 -24.90 9.61 13.83
N ALA A 3 -24.68 10.63 13.00
CA ALA A 3 -24.87 10.51 11.56
C ALA A 3 -23.89 9.46 11.01
N ILE A 4 -24.39 8.52 10.22
CA ILE A 4 -23.56 7.51 9.56
C ILE A 4 -22.73 8.21 8.48
N LEU A 5 -21.41 8.09 8.54
CA LEU A 5 -20.51 8.63 7.53
C LEU A 5 -20.44 7.69 6.33
N ARG A 6 -20.83 8.16 5.15
CA ARG A 6 -20.85 7.35 3.92
C ARG A 6 -19.59 7.59 3.12
N VAL A 7 -18.75 6.57 3.01
CA VAL A 7 -17.46 6.61 2.33
C VAL A 7 -17.53 5.79 1.04
N ILE A 8 -17.07 6.36 -0.06
CA ILE A 8 -16.81 5.61 -1.29
C ILE A 8 -15.32 5.32 -1.40
N LEU A 9 -14.95 4.08 -1.68
CA LEU A 9 -13.56 3.62 -1.80
C LEU A 9 -13.25 3.24 -3.25
N ASP A 10 -12.07 3.65 -3.75
CA ASP A 10 -11.59 3.14 -5.04
C ASP A 10 -11.04 1.71 -4.93
N ASP A 11 -11.83 0.77 -5.43
CA ASP A 11 -11.60 -0.68 -5.43
C ASP A 11 -11.00 -1.20 -6.74
N ARG A 12 -10.58 -0.34 -7.68
CA ARG A 12 -9.84 -0.76 -8.89
C ARG A 12 -8.66 -1.71 -8.60
N PRO A 13 -7.88 -1.56 -7.51
CA PRO A 13 -6.81 -2.50 -7.17
C PRO A 13 -7.27 -3.95 -6.95
N LEU A 14 -8.55 -4.18 -6.61
CA LEU A 14 -9.11 -5.51 -6.38
C LEU A 14 -9.41 -6.30 -7.67
N ARG A 15 -9.37 -5.64 -8.83
CA ARG A 15 -9.67 -6.26 -10.14
C ARG A 15 -8.47 -6.96 -10.78
N ARG A 16 -7.28 -6.74 -10.23
CA ARG A 16 -6.04 -7.41 -10.66
C ARG A 16 -5.64 -8.45 -9.63
N THR A 17 -4.61 -9.23 -9.96
CA THR A 17 -3.90 -10.06 -8.98
C THR A 17 -3.62 -9.24 -7.72
N ARG A 18 -4.11 -9.72 -6.56
CA ARG A 18 -4.02 -8.98 -5.30
C ARG A 18 -2.55 -8.85 -4.90
N THR A 19 -2.00 -7.67 -5.10
CA THR A 19 -0.69 -7.24 -4.58
C THR A 19 -0.90 -6.41 -3.32
N GLY A 20 0.15 -5.87 -2.69
CA GLY A 20 0.07 -5.15 -1.41
C GLY A 20 -1.14 -4.23 -1.25
N VAL A 21 -1.37 -3.31 -2.20
CA VAL A 21 -2.52 -2.39 -2.21
C VAL A 21 -3.86 -3.12 -2.33
N GLY A 22 -3.94 -4.17 -3.15
CA GLY A 22 -5.15 -4.98 -3.28
C GLY A 22 -5.51 -5.71 -1.99
N HIS A 23 -4.51 -6.24 -1.27
CA HIS A 23 -4.73 -6.80 0.07
C HIS A 23 -5.13 -5.75 1.09
N TYR A 24 -4.48 -4.57 1.07
CA TYR A 24 -4.83 -3.45 1.93
C TYR A 24 -6.31 -3.04 1.74
N VAL A 25 -6.76 -2.84 0.50
CA VAL A 25 -8.16 -2.50 0.19
C VAL A 25 -9.12 -3.60 0.64
N ALA A 26 -8.79 -4.88 0.41
CA ALA A 26 -9.65 -5.99 0.85
C ALA A 26 -9.80 -6.04 2.37
N GLN A 27 -8.69 -5.89 3.10
CA GLN A 27 -8.71 -5.86 4.57
C GLN A 27 -9.39 -4.61 5.12
N LEU A 28 -9.26 -3.46 4.45
CA LEU A 28 -9.98 -2.24 4.84
C LEU A 28 -11.49 -2.43 4.73
N LEU A 29 -11.99 -2.97 3.61
CA LEU A 29 -13.41 -3.25 3.41
C LEU A 29 -13.95 -4.32 4.39
N GLU A 30 -13.10 -5.24 4.81
CA GLU A 30 -13.45 -6.27 5.79
C GLU A 30 -13.52 -5.69 7.21
N TRP A 31 -12.47 -5.01 7.66
CA TRP A 31 -12.33 -4.65 9.08
C TRP A 31 -12.96 -3.32 9.44
N LEU A 32 -12.99 -2.34 8.53
CA LEU A 32 -13.45 -0.99 8.85
C LEU A 32 -14.90 -0.95 9.39
N PRO A 33 -15.89 -1.64 8.79
CA PRO A 33 -17.25 -1.68 9.34
C PRO A 33 -17.35 -2.37 10.71
N ARG A 34 -16.39 -3.25 11.05
CA ARG A 34 -16.35 -3.97 12.34
C ARG A 34 -15.78 -3.10 13.46
N VAL A 35 -14.79 -2.28 13.15
CA VAL A 35 -14.13 -1.41 14.14
C VAL A 35 -14.78 -0.03 14.27
N ALA A 36 -15.47 0.43 13.21
CA ALA A 36 -16.15 1.72 13.16
C ALA A 36 -17.53 1.54 12.49
N PRO A 37 -18.54 1.04 13.23
CA PRO A 37 -19.86 0.73 12.68
C PRO A 37 -20.66 1.97 12.23
N ASP A 38 -20.24 3.16 12.65
CA ASP A 38 -20.74 4.46 12.21
C ASP A 38 -20.18 4.90 10.85
N ILE A 39 -19.19 4.18 10.30
CA ILE A 39 -18.61 4.40 8.98
C ILE A 39 -19.10 3.32 8.01
N HIS A 40 -19.88 3.73 7.02
CA HIS A 40 -20.33 2.86 5.95
C HIS A 40 -19.45 3.03 4.73
N VAL A 41 -18.73 1.98 4.31
CA VAL A 41 -17.78 2.02 3.19
C VAL A 41 -18.23 1.15 2.04
N ASP A 42 -18.41 1.78 0.86
CA ASP A 42 -18.76 1.08 -0.38
C ASP A 42 -17.57 1.03 -1.35
N PRO A 43 -17.25 -0.13 -1.93
CA PRO A 43 -16.32 -0.24 -3.05
C PRO A 43 -16.97 0.24 -4.36
N PHE A 44 -16.38 1.20 -5.07
CA PHE A 44 -17.03 1.87 -6.19
C PHE A 44 -17.40 0.95 -7.36
N VAL A 45 -16.45 0.20 -7.91
CA VAL A 45 -16.64 -0.69 -9.06
C VAL A 45 -17.60 -1.81 -8.67
N PHE A 46 -17.40 -2.46 -7.53
CA PHE A 46 -18.30 -3.53 -7.08
C PHE A 46 -19.73 -3.04 -6.84
N THR A 47 -19.91 -1.82 -6.35
CA THR A 47 -21.25 -1.28 -6.07
C THR A 47 -21.95 -0.75 -7.31
N HIS A 48 -21.22 -0.08 -8.21
CA HIS A 48 -21.84 0.69 -9.31
C HIS A 48 -21.59 0.16 -10.72
N LEU A 49 -20.57 -0.70 -10.89
CA LEU A 49 -20.11 -1.16 -12.21
C LEU A 49 -20.02 -2.69 -12.32
N SER A 50 -20.24 -3.43 -11.24
CA SER A 50 -20.25 -4.89 -11.19
C SER A 50 -21.69 -5.39 -11.04
N ARG A 51 -21.96 -6.60 -11.53
CA ARG A 51 -23.20 -7.34 -11.23
C ARG A 51 -23.08 -8.16 -9.94
N GLU A 52 -21.86 -8.44 -9.50
CA GLU A 52 -21.54 -9.12 -8.24
C GLU A 52 -21.30 -8.08 -7.16
N GLY A 53 -21.96 -8.22 -6.01
CA GLY A 53 -21.70 -7.42 -4.82
C GLY A 53 -20.38 -7.83 -4.14
N TRP A 54 -19.74 -6.91 -3.43
CA TRP A 54 -18.52 -7.22 -2.66
C TRP A 54 -18.76 -8.34 -1.61
N GLY A 55 -19.95 -8.34 -0.99
CA GLY A 55 -20.35 -9.38 -0.03
C GLY A 55 -20.50 -10.77 -0.62
N ASP A 56 -20.82 -10.87 -1.92
CA ASP A 56 -21.10 -12.16 -2.58
C ASP A 56 -19.84 -13.01 -2.77
N ARG A 57 -18.65 -12.40 -2.74
CA ARG A 57 -17.38 -13.16 -2.76
C ARG A 57 -17.07 -13.87 -1.43
N GLY A 58 -17.82 -13.60 -0.37
CA GLY A 58 -17.63 -14.17 0.96
C GLY A 58 -18.45 -15.43 1.26
N THR A 59 -19.35 -15.87 0.35
CA THR A 59 -20.37 -16.89 0.65
C THR A 59 -20.39 -18.09 -0.31
N GLU A 60 -19.31 -18.39 -1.03
CA GLU A 60 -19.15 -19.68 -1.72
C GLU A 60 -18.16 -20.58 -0.96
N GLY A 61 -18.64 -21.21 0.12
CA GLY A 61 -17.84 -22.21 0.85
C GLY A 61 -18.34 -22.65 2.22
N ALA A 62 -19.46 -22.13 2.73
CA ALA A 62 -19.99 -22.48 4.05
C ALA A 62 -21.14 -23.49 3.96
N SER A 63 -20.86 -24.69 3.46
CA SER A 63 -21.68 -25.89 3.70
C SER A 63 -20.79 -27.04 4.15
N GLY A 64 -20.27 -26.90 5.37
CA GLY A 64 -19.46 -27.92 6.03
C GLY A 64 -19.33 -27.58 7.51
N GLN A 65 -20.05 -28.33 8.33
CA GLN A 65 -20.04 -28.23 9.80
C GLN A 65 -18.62 -28.45 10.33
N GLY A 66 -18.14 -27.60 11.24
CA GLY A 66 -16.90 -27.86 11.98
C GLY A 66 -16.17 -26.63 12.54
N THR A 67 -16.42 -26.36 13.83
CA THR A 67 -15.54 -25.67 14.82
C THR A 67 -15.06 -24.23 14.58
N GLU A 68 -15.24 -23.39 15.60
CA GLU A 68 -14.86 -21.96 15.69
C GLU A 68 -13.36 -21.66 15.44
N ALA A 69 -12.50 -22.67 15.28
CA ALA A 69 -11.11 -22.52 14.85
C ALA A 69 -10.94 -22.28 13.32
N ALA A 70 -12.01 -22.38 12.52
CA ALA A 70 -11.96 -22.19 11.07
C ALA A 70 -12.07 -20.73 10.60
N ALA A 71 -12.54 -19.81 11.45
CA ALA A 71 -12.75 -18.39 11.11
C ALA A 71 -11.45 -17.56 11.01
N LEU A 72 -10.32 -18.13 11.44
CA LEU A 72 -8.98 -17.50 11.40
C LEU A 72 -8.09 -18.04 10.29
N ARG A 73 -8.58 -18.98 9.47
CA ARG A 73 -7.85 -19.40 8.28
C ARG A 73 -8.09 -18.37 7.20
N ASP A 74 -7.06 -17.57 6.90
CA ASP A 74 -6.90 -16.94 5.59
C ASP A 74 -7.09 -18.06 4.57
N GLN A 75 -8.32 -18.22 4.08
CA GLN A 75 -8.55 -18.85 2.81
C GLN A 75 -7.97 -17.86 1.81
N GLY A 76 -6.63 -17.91 1.70
CA GLY A 76 -5.92 -17.36 0.57
C GLY A 76 -6.67 -17.79 -0.68
N PRO A 77 -6.60 -17.00 -1.77
CA PRO A 77 -7.28 -17.35 -2.99
C PRO A 77 -7.01 -18.83 -3.26
N ARG A 78 -8.05 -19.61 -3.57
CA ARG A 78 -7.88 -20.91 -4.21
C ARG A 78 -7.17 -20.62 -5.53
N ASP A 79 -5.86 -20.45 -5.46
CA ASP A 79 -4.95 -20.30 -6.58
C ASP A 79 -4.91 -21.66 -7.23
N ARG A 80 -5.95 -21.95 -8.02
CA ARG A 80 -5.90 -22.92 -9.11
C ARG A 80 -4.84 -22.42 -10.10
N GLY A 81 -3.56 -22.59 -9.75
CA GLY A 81 -2.40 -22.42 -10.63
C GLY A 81 -2.40 -21.16 -11.49
N ALA A 82 -3.06 -20.08 -11.06
CA ALA A 82 -3.18 -18.88 -11.87
C ALA A 82 -1.89 -18.08 -11.67
N GLN A 83 -0.89 -18.35 -12.49
CA GLN A 83 0.21 -17.41 -12.68
C GLN A 83 -0.36 -15.98 -12.83
N PRO A 84 0.32 -14.93 -12.34
CA PRO A 84 -0.15 -13.56 -12.51
C PRO A 84 -0.44 -13.26 -13.98
N ARG A 85 -1.71 -13.33 -14.39
CA ARG A 85 -2.14 -13.12 -15.78
C ARG A 85 -2.01 -11.67 -16.25
N ASP A 86 -1.55 -10.79 -15.35
CA ASP A 86 -1.47 -9.35 -15.57
C ASP A 86 -0.11 -8.89 -16.13
N VAL A 87 0.89 -9.77 -16.25
CA VAL A 87 2.15 -9.47 -16.95
C VAL A 87 1.99 -9.75 -18.45
N GLY A 88 1.00 -9.12 -19.10
CA GLY A 88 0.74 -9.44 -20.51
C GLY A 88 -0.50 -8.84 -21.17
N GLY A 89 -1.33 -8.08 -20.45
CA GLY A 89 -2.42 -7.34 -21.11
C GLY A 89 -1.83 -6.27 -22.04
N GLY A 90 -2.09 -6.38 -23.34
CA GLY A 90 -1.59 -5.47 -24.37
C GLY A 90 -1.70 -4.00 -23.94
N ARG A 91 -0.58 -3.28 -24.00
CA ARG A 91 -0.49 -1.88 -23.55
C ARG A 91 -1.42 -1.03 -24.43
N LYS A 92 -2.56 -0.59 -23.87
CA LYS A 92 -3.49 0.30 -24.57
C LYS A 92 -2.79 1.62 -24.91
N PRO A 93 -3.02 2.20 -26.11
CA PRO A 93 -2.54 3.53 -26.44
C PRO A 93 -2.95 4.56 -25.39
N TRP A 94 -2.09 5.56 -25.13
CA TRP A 94 -2.31 6.54 -24.07
C TRP A 94 -3.63 7.31 -24.25
N TRP A 95 -4.01 7.66 -25.49
CA TRP A 95 -5.28 8.33 -25.77
C TRP A 95 -6.48 7.47 -25.35
N LEU A 96 -6.47 6.16 -25.62
CA LEU A 96 -7.54 5.25 -25.24
C LEU A 96 -7.65 5.13 -23.72
N ARG A 97 -6.49 5.05 -23.03
CA ARG A 97 -6.45 5.07 -21.57
C ARG A 97 -7.00 6.38 -21.01
N ARG A 98 -6.68 7.52 -21.62
CA ARG A 98 -7.18 8.83 -21.20
C ARG A 98 -8.69 8.95 -21.37
N THR A 99 -9.23 8.46 -22.48
CA THR A 99 -10.68 8.40 -22.71
C THR A 99 -11.39 7.52 -21.70
N ILE A 100 -10.87 6.32 -21.43
CA ILE A 100 -11.44 5.41 -20.40
C ILE A 100 -11.40 6.08 -19.02
N GLN A 101 -10.30 6.75 -18.67
CA GLN A 101 -10.17 7.44 -17.39
C GLN A 101 -11.14 8.62 -17.28
N ALA A 102 -11.33 9.39 -18.36
CA ALA A 102 -12.29 10.48 -18.40
C ALA A 102 -13.73 9.97 -18.25
N ALA A 103 -14.10 8.93 -19.01
CA ALA A 103 -15.41 8.28 -18.91
C ALA A 103 -15.65 7.74 -17.49
N TYR A 104 -14.67 7.05 -16.92
CA TYR A 104 -14.73 6.57 -15.53
C TYR A 104 -14.92 7.73 -14.54
N GLY A 105 -14.20 8.83 -14.69
CA GLY A 105 -14.38 10.01 -13.84
C GLY A 105 -15.78 10.64 -13.94
N VAL A 106 -16.36 10.68 -15.14
CA VAL A 106 -17.75 11.14 -15.35
C VAL A 106 -18.73 10.22 -14.64
N VAL A 107 -18.60 8.90 -14.83
CA VAL A 107 -19.47 7.91 -14.18
C VAL A 107 -19.31 7.96 -12.66
N PHE A 108 -18.07 8.05 -12.17
CA PHE A 108 -17.77 8.20 -10.76
C PHE A 108 -18.51 9.39 -10.16
N ARG A 109 -18.31 10.58 -10.72
CA ARG A 109 -18.98 11.80 -10.25
C ARG A 109 -20.50 11.67 -10.29
N PHE A 110 -21.07 11.10 -11.36
CA PHE A 110 -22.52 10.93 -11.46
C PHE A 110 -23.08 9.98 -10.40
N LYS A 111 -22.37 8.88 -10.14
CA LYS A 111 -22.82 7.85 -9.19
C LYS A 111 -22.57 8.23 -7.73
N THR A 112 -21.60 9.10 -7.44
CA THR A 112 -21.25 9.47 -6.07
C THR A 112 -21.88 10.78 -5.58
N ARG A 113 -22.30 11.66 -6.48
CA ARG A 113 -22.89 12.96 -6.15
C ARG A 113 -24.13 12.82 -5.25
N GLY A 114 -24.08 13.45 -4.08
CA GLY A 114 -25.18 13.49 -3.11
C GLY A 114 -25.46 12.15 -2.39
N ARG A 115 -24.60 11.14 -2.56
CA ARG A 115 -24.77 9.81 -1.95
C ARG A 115 -23.69 9.46 -0.93
N TYR A 116 -22.54 10.11 -1.02
CA TYR A 116 -21.38 9.87 -0.16
C TYR A 116 -20.87 11.20 0.37
N ASP A 117 -20.27 11.16 1.55
CA ASP A 117 -19.70 12.32 2.24
C ASP A 117 -18.19 12.42 1.97
N LEU A 118 -17.55 11.25 1.79
CA LEU A 118 -16.10 11.12 1.70
C LEU A 118 -15.69 10.13 0.62
N TYR A 119 -14.61 10.44 -0.09
CA TYR A 119 -13.94 9.54 -1.03
C TYR A 119 -12.56 9.15 -0.50
N HIS A 120 -12.27 7.85 -0.48
CA HIS A 120 -10.97 7.31 -0.14
C HIS A 120 -10.28 6.72 -1.39
N GLU A 121 -9.16 7.32 -1.79
CA GLU A 121 -8.21 6.77 -2.77
C GLU A 121 -7.11 5.98 -2.03
N PRO A 122 -7.02 4.66 -2.17
CA PRO A 122 -6.13 3.85 -1.34
C PRO A 122 -4.68 3.78 -1.85
N ASN A 123 -4.29 4.57 -2.87
CA ASN A 123 -3.02 4.35 -3.55
C ASN A 123 -2.22 5.62 -3.90
N HIS A 124 -2.69 6.44 -4.85
CA HIS A 124 -1.92 7.64 -5.25
C HIS A 124 -2.74 8.79 -5.84
N ILE A 125 -3.54 8.50 -6.88
CA ILE A 125 -4.13 9.54 -7.72
C ILE A 125 -5.65 9.43 -7.64
N PRO A 126 -6.29 10.31 -6.85
CA PRO A 126 -7.73 10.29 -6.71
C PRO A 126 -8.43 10.60 -8.04
N VAL A 127 -9.60 10.00 -8.19
CA VAL A 127 -10.54 10.33 -9.25
C VAL A 127 -11.04 11.75 -9.04
N ARG A 128 -11.14 12.53 -10.14
CA ARG A 128 -11.66 13.90 -10.07
C ARG A 128 -13.11 13.87 -9.58
N CYS A 129 -13.37 14.47 -8.43
CA CYS A 129 -14.69 14.58 -7.85
C CYS A 129 -14.77 15.74 -6.86
N ASP A 130 -15.99 16.08 -6.46
CA ASP A 130 -16.27 17.18 -5.52
C ASP A 130 -16.37 16.69 -4.07
N LEU A 131 -16.07 15.41 -3.82
CA LEU A 131 -16.12 14.80 -2.49
C LEU A 131 -14.89 15.15 -1.67
N LEU A 132 -15.06 15.21 -0.35
CA LEU A 132 -13.97 15.26 0.60
C LEU A 132 -13.04 14.06 0.35
N THR A 133 -11.82 14.31 -0.09
CA THR A 133 -10.94 13.23 -0.55
C THR A 133 -9.86 12.93 0.50
N ILE A 134 -9.73 11.67 0.90
CA ILE A 134 -8.59 11.13 1.64
C ILE A 134 -7.79 10.24 0.70
N THR A 135 -6.47 10.42 0.67
CA THR A 135 -5.58 9.58 -0.15
C THR A 135 -4.57 8.86 0.72
N THR A 136 -4.51 7.54 0.63
CA THR A 136 -3.41 6.76 1.18
C THR A 136 -2.25 6.76 0.19
N ILE A 137 -1.05 7.12 0.64
CA ILE A 137 0.20 7.05 -0.12
C ILE A 137 1.10 5.99 0.52
N HIS A 138 1.47 4.99 -0.27
CA HIS A 138 2.41 3.95 0.16
C HIS A 138 3.86 4.38 -0.08
N ASP A 139 4.13 4.86 -1.28
CA ASP A 139 5.45 5.33 -1.71
C ASP A 139 5.31 6.44 -2.77
N LEU A 140 6.42 7.10 -3.05
CA LEU A 140 6.54 8.10 -4.11
C LEU A 140 7.50 7.63 -5.20
N SER A 141 7.68 6.31 -5.39
CA SER A 141 8.73 5.79 -6.27
C SER A 141 8.51 6.19 -7.73
N VAL A 142 7.25 6.31 -8.17
CA VAL A 142 6.93 6.79 -9.53
C VAL A 142 7.36 8.25 -9.73
N HIS A 143 7.32 9.05 -8.66
CA HIS A 143 7.73 10.45 -8.68
C HIS A 143 9.25 10.61 -8.62
N VAL A 144 9.91 9.88 -7.72
CA VAL A 144 11.34 10.02 -7.43
C VAL A 144 12.21 9.24 -8.43
N HIS A 145 11.73 8.08 -8.88
CA HIS A 145 12.46 7.17 -9.76
C HIS A 145 11.61 6.72 -10.96
N PRO A 146 11.16 7.66 -11.82
CA PRO A 146 10.31 7.34 -12.98
C PRO A 146 10.94 6.30 -13.92
N GLN A 147 12.27 6.21 -13.98
CA GLN A 147 13.02 5.23 -14.77
C GLN A 147 12.77 3.76 -14.38
N TRP A 148 12.29 3.49 -13.15
CA TRP A 148 11.94 2.13 -12.71
C TRP A 148 10.54 1.70 -13.14
N HIS A 149 9.77 2.60 -13.75
CA HIS A 149 8.38 2.38 -14.05
C HIS A 149 8.09 2.42 -15.55
N PRO A 150 7.10 1.65 -16.03
CA PRO A 150 6.62 1.75 -17.40
C PRO A 150 6.27 3.19 -17.79
N ARG A 151 6.69 3.65 -18.98
CA ARG A 151 6.48 5.03 -19.46
C ARG A 151 5.03 5.49 -19.40
N ASP A 152 4.07 4.59 -19.60
CA ASP A 152 2.64 4.90 -19.53
C ASP A 152 2.17 5.15 -18.08
N ARG A 153 2.79 4.50 -17.08
CA ARG A 153 2.54 4.79 -15.66
C ARG A 153 3.11 6.16 -15.30
N VAL A 154 4.33 6.46 -15.74
CA VAL A 154 4.97 7.77 -15.51
C VAL A 154 4.14 8.90 -16.12
N ARG A 155 3.77 8.78 -17.41
CA ARG A 155 2.91 9.78 -18.10
C ARG A 155 1.57 10.00 -17.41
N TRP A 156 0.96 8.94 -16.89
CA TRP A 156 -0.28 9.05 -16.11
C TRP A 156 -0.06 9.80 -14.81
N TYR A 157 1.04 9.52 -14.13
CA TYR A 157 1.41 10.16 -12.88
C TYR A 157 1.70 11.66 -13.08
N GLU A 158 2.56 12.00 -14.03
CA GLU A 158 2.87 13.39 -14.41
C GLU A 158 1.61 14.20 -14.77
N ALA A 159 0.66 13.59 -15.48
CA ALA A 159 -0.55 14.29 -15.93
C ALA A 159 -1.57 14.58 -14.82
N ASP A 160 -1.57 13.80 -13.73
CA ASP A 160 -2.69 13.78 -12.78
C ASP A 160 -2.31 13.88 -11.31
N PHE A 161 -1.07 13.56 -10.94
CA PHE A 161 -0.66 13.43 -9.54
C PHE A 161 -0.73 14.75 -8.78
N GLU A 162 -0.16 15.82 -9.33
CA GLU A 162 -0.13 17.15 -8.68
C GLU A 162 -1.55 17.67 -8.40
N ARG A 163 -2.46 17.48 -9.36
CA ARG A 163 -3.88 17.78 -9.16
C ARG A 163 -4.50 16.90 -8.09
N GLY A 164 -4.16 15.61 -8.07
CA GLY A 164 -4.62 14.68 -7.03
C GLY A 164 -4.16 15.10 -5.63
N VAL A 165 -2.94 15.59 -5.50
CA VAL A 165 -2.41 16.16 -4.26
C VAL A 165 -3.22 17.39 -3.83
N ARG A 166 -3.56 18.28 -4.78
CA ARG A 166 -4.41 19.45 -4.47
C ARG A 166 -5.83 19.10 -4.06
N GLN A 167 -6.44 18.08 -4.69
CA GLN A 167 -7.82 17.65 -4.36
C GLN A 167 -7.90 16.95 -3.00
N THR A 168 -6.85 16.25 -2.61
CA THR A 168 -6.83 15.48 -1.36
C THR A 168 -6.85 16.41 -0.16
N ARG A 169 -7.85 16.28 0.72
CA ARG A 169 -7.91 17.06 1.95
C ARG A 169 -6.89 16.57 2.98
N HIS A 170 -6.86 15.26 3.19
CA HIS A 170 -6.00 14.61 4.18
C HIS A 170 -5.32 13.37 3.60
N PHE A 171 -4.09 13.13 4.02
CA PHE A 171 -3.31 11.99 3.56
C PHE A 171 -3.09 10.98 4.67
N ILE A 172 -3.07 9.72 4.27
CA ILE A 172 -2.61 8.61 5.10
C ILE A 172 -1.28 8.13 4.52
N ALA A 173 -0.19 8.31 5.26
CA ALA A 173 1.12 7.81 4.87
C ALA A 173 1.36 6.43 5.48
N ALA A 174 1.82 5.46 4.67
CA ALA A 174 2.09 4.10 5.15
C ALA A 174 3.31 4.01 6.09
N SER A 175 4.13 5.07 6.15
CA SER A 175 5.30 5.14 7.02
C SER A 175 5.70 6.59 7.30
N GLU A 176 6.50 6.79 8.36
CA GLU A 176 7.15 8.07 8.63
C GLU A 176 8.12 8.49 7.52
N PHE A 177 8.74 7.53 6.82
CA PHE A 177 9.56 7.83 5.66
C PHE A 177 8.71 8.49 4.56
N THR A 178 7.60 7.86 4.19
CA THR A 178 6.66 8.39 3.19
C THR A 178 6.14 9.76 3.59
N ARG A 179 5.77 9.97 4.87
CA ARG A 179 5.36 11.29 5.38
C ARG A 179 6.44 12.36 5.16
N ARG A 180 7.68 12.09 5.54
CA ARG A 180 8.80 13.03 5.32
C ARG A 180 9.02 13.33 3.84
N GLU A 181 8.91 12.34 2.97
CA GLU A 181 9.04 12.55 1.53
C GLU A 181 7.90 13.40 0.97
N MET A 182 6.66 13.20 1.42
CA MET A 182 5.52 14.02 1.02
C MET A 182 5.69 15.49 1.42
N VAL A 183 6.19 15.76 2.63
CA VAL A 183 6.51 17.12 3.06
C VAL A 183 7.64 17.71 2.19
N ARG A 184 8.75 16.98 2.03
CA ARG A 184 9.95 17.46 1.31
C ARG A 184 9.72 17.68 -0.17
N LEU A 185 9.06 16.72 -0.84
CA LEU A 185 8.95 16.67 -2.30
C LEU A 185 7.67 17.30 -2.82
N LEU A 186 6.57 17.23 -2.05
CA LEU A 186 5.25 17.67 -2.50
C LEU A 186 4.76 18.93 -1.79
N GLY A 187 5.48 19.40 -0.76
CA GLY A 187 5.09 20.58 0.03
C GLY A 187 3.78 20.39 0.79
N VAL A 188 3.36 19.15 1.07
CA VAL A 188 2.14 18.88 1.83
C VAL A 188 2.37 19.26 3.30
N ALA A 189 1.45 20.04 3.86
CA ALA A 189 1.53 20.47 5.25
C ALA A 189 1.52 19.25 6.21
N PRO A 190 2.42 19.17 7.21
CA PRO A 190 2.57 17.98 8.05
C PRO A 190 1.33 17.59 8.87
N ASP A 191 0.44 18.55 9.16
CA ASP A 191 -0.84 18.38 9.85
C ASP A 191 -1.92 17.74 8.96
N ARG A 192 -1.73 17.78 7.65
CA ARG A 192 -2.58 17.09 6.66
C ARG A 192 -2.16 15.65 6.39
N ILE A 193 -1.22 15.09 7.17
CA ILE A 193 -0.67 13.75 6.98
C ILE A 193 -0.71 12.98 8.29
N THR A 194 -1.50 11.91 8.34
CA THR A 194 -1.46 10.92 9.42
C THR A 194 -0.65 9.71 8.98
N VAL A 195 0.27 9.24 9.82
CA VAL A 195 0.99 7.98 9.57
C VAL A 195 0.18 6.83 10.13
N THR A 196 -0.09 5.82 9.31
CA THR A 196 -0.68 4.55 9.75
C THR A 196 0.13 3.40 9.17
N TYR A 197 0.81 2.65 10.03
CA TYR A 197 1.58 1.48 9.63
C TYR A 197 0.64 0.36 9.19
N GLN A 198 1.00 -0.34 8.11
CA GLN A 198 0.27 -1.52 7.69
C GLN A 198 0.62 -2.70 8.59
N SER A 199 -0.42 -3.36 9.11
CA SER A 199 -0.25 -4.56 9.90
C SER A 199 -0.09 -5.79 9.00
N PRO A 200 0.71 -6.80 9.43
CA PRO A 200 0.72 -8.09 8.76
C PRO A 200 -0.69 -8.68 8.77
N ARG A 201 -1.07 -9.34 7.66
CA ARG A 201 -2.30 -10.14 7.63
C ARG A 201 -2.16 -11.31 8.60
N ALA A 202 -3.26 -11.82 9.12
CA ALA A 202 -3.29 -12.92 10.10
C ALA A 202 -2.51 -14.18 9.65
N ALA A 203 -2.41 -14.42 8.33
CA ALA A 203 -1.60 -15.50 7.76
C ALA A 203 -0.09 -15.36 8.02
N PHE A 204 0.39 -14.15 8.31
CA PHE A 204 1.78 -13.89 8.67
C PHE A 204 1.91 -13.86 10.18
N THR A 205 2.53 -14.90 10.73
CA THR A 205 2.86 -14.99 12.15
C THR A 205 4.36 -14.87 12.34
N ALA A 206 4.77 -14.20 13.41
CA ALA A 206 6.17 -14.18 13.80
C ALA A 206 6.59 -15.61 14.13
N ARG A 207 7.56 -16.16 13.39
CA ARG A 207 8.21 -17.39 13.80
C ARG A 207 9.22 -17.05 14.90
N LEU A 208 9.18 -17.82 15.98
CA LEU A 208 10.27 -17.81 16.96
C LEU A 208 11.58 -18.12 16.25
N HIS A 209 12.65 -17.41 16.60
CA HIS A 209 13.96 -17.56 15.96
C HIS A 209 14.44 -19.02 15.94
N SER A 210 14.17 -19.77 17.00
CA SER A 210 14.46 -21.21 17.12
C SER A 210 13.78 -22.09 16.07
N ALA A 211 12.64 -21.66 15.51
CA ALA A 211 11.93 -22.39 14.45
C ALA A 211 12.50 -22.13 13.05
N ILE A 212 13.43 -21.18 12.90
CA ILE A 212 14.13 -20.88 11.64
C ILE A 212 15.36 -21.78 11.47
N GLU A 213 15.90 -22.32 12.58
CA GLU A 213 17.13 -23.13 12.58
C GLU A 213 16.92 -24.61 12.24
N THR A 214 15.70 -25.14 12.34
CA THR A 214 15.39 -26.50 11.89
C THR A 214 15.37 -26.56 10.36
N PRO A 215 16.32 -27.24 9.69
CA PRO A 215 16.27 -27.41 8.25
C PRO A 215 15.04 -28.26 7.93
N HIS A 216 14.16 -27.77 7.06
CA HIS A 216 13.13 -28.62 6.46
C HIS A 216 13.83 -29.73 5.66
N THR A 217 13.83 -30.95 6.18
CA THR A 217 14.42 -32.16 5.56
C THR A 217 13.60 -32.69 4.36
N GLY A 218 12.80 -31.85 3.72
CA GLY A 218 11.94 -32.26 2.61
C GLY A 218 11.59 -31.08 1.72
N GLY A 219 12.37 -30.88 0.66
CA GLY A 219 12.05 -29.96 -0.44
C GLY A 219 13.18 -29.00 -0.80
N GLY A 220 13.87 -29.28 -1.93
CA GLY A 220 14.74 -28.40 -2.71
C GLY A 220 15.33 -27.18 -2.02
N LEU A 221 16.54 -27.32 -1.48
CA LEU A 221 17.27 -26.31 -0.73
C LEU A 221 17.68 -25.10 -1.60
N ILE A 222 17.02 -23.94 -1.45
CA ILE A 222 17.65 -22.64 -1.75
C ILE A 222 18.55 -22.30 -0.56
N ARG A 223 19.86 -22.48 -0.75
CA ARG A 223 20.87 -22.33 0.30
C ARG A 223 21.18 -20.84 0.53
N ALA A 224 20.46 -20.19 1.44
CA ALA A 224 20.89 -18.90 2.00
C ALA A 224 21.95 -19.17 3.08
N ARG A 225 23.20 -18.75 2.84
CA ARG A 225 24.25 -18.80 3.88
C ARG A 225 23.97 -17.70 4.90
N SER A 226 23.59 -18.09 6.11
CA SER A 226 23.59 -17.21 7.28
C SER A 226 25.04 -16.82 7.58
N ALA A 227 25.32 -15.52 7.58
CA ALA A 227 26.51 -14.96 8.21
C ALA A 227 26.06 -14.44 9.57
N SER A 228 26.46 -15.15 10.61
CA SER A 228 26.43 -14.64 11.98
C SER A 228 27.35 -13.43 12.09
N GLU A 229 26.91 -12.44 12.85
CA GLU A 229 27.60 -11.22 13.32
C GLU A 229 27.41 -9.91 12.50
N GLY A 230 26.59 -9.00 13.06
CA GLY A 230 26.66 -7.54 12.85
C GLY A 230 26.16 -6.98 11.50
N PRO A 231 25.77 -5.69 11.42
CA PRO A 231 25.11 -5.14 10.25
C PRO A 231 26.11 -4.89 9.13
N CYS A 232 26.23 -5.83 8.20
CA CYS A 232 26.95 -5.65 6.94
C CYS A 232 25.95 -5.61 5.78
N ILE A 233 25.53 -4.41 5.35
CA ILE A 233 24.99 -4.21 4.00
C ILE A 233 26.18 -4.32 3.04
N ARG A 234 26.39 -5.51 2.45
CA ARG A 234 27.29 -5.64 1.28
C ARG A 234 26.60 -5.08 0.05
N ALA A 235 26.83 -3.80 -0.24
CA ALA A 235 26.71 -3.27 -1.59
C ALA A 235 27.92 -3.77 -2.41
N ARG A 236 27.70 -4.57 -3.45
CA ARG A 236 28.70 -4.73 -4.51
C ARG A 236 28.58 -3.51 -5.42
N SER A 237 29.50 -2.56 -5.26
CA SER A 237 29.81 -1.59 -6.31
C SER A 237 30.95 -2.16 -7.16
N ALA A 238 30.74 -2.25 -8.47
CA ALA A 238 31.81 -2.36 -9.44
C ALA A 238 31.68 -1.15 -10.38
N SER A 239 32.34 -0.07 -10.04
CA SER A 239 32.99 0.88 -10.97
C SER A 239 33.53 2.08 -10.17
N GLU A 240 34.67 2.57 -10.66
CA GLU A 240 35.67 3.41 -10.01
C GLU A 240 35.18 4.84 -9.73
N GLY A 241 35.56 5.40 -8.56
CA GLY A 241 35.38 6.81 -8.22
C GLY A 241 35.52 7.10 -6.71
N PRO A 242 36.08 8.25 -6.30
CA PRO A 242 36.51 8.46 -4.91
C PRO A 242 35.32 8.70 -3.96
N CYS A 243 35.20 7.86 -2.93
CA CYS A 243 34.17 7.97 -1.89
C CYS A 243 34.50 9.05 -0.85
N ILE A 244 33.55 9.97 -0.64
CA ILE A 244 33.46 10.85 0.53
C ILE A 244 32.95 10.02 1.73
N ARG A 245 33.66 10.05 2.86
CA ARG A 245 33.28 9.37 4.12
C ARG A 245 32.29 10.21 4.93
N ALA A 246 31.16 9.63 5.31
CA ALA A 246 30.35 10.11 6.43
C ALA A 246 30.53 9.17 7.64
N ARG A 247 30.92 9.71 8.80
CA ARG A 247 30.95 8.98 10.08
C ARG A 247 29.64 9.23 10.82
N SER A 248 28.97 8.15 11.24
CA SER A 248 27.93 8.17 12.28
C SER A 248 28.61 8.04 13.64
N ALA A 249 28.33 8.96 14.57
CA ALA A 249 28.69 8.83 15.97
C ALA A 249 27.38 8.87 16.77
N SER A 250 27.06 7.77 17.44
CA SER A 250 25.99 7.71 18.45
C SER A 250 26.55 6.98 19.66
N GLU A 251 26.82 7.71 20.74
CA GLU A 251 26.79 7.23 22.13
C GLU A 251 26.90 8.46 23.05
N GLY A 252 25.94 8.64 23.95
CA GLY A 252 26.10 9.46 25.17
C GLY A 252 26.61 8.60 26.33
N PRO A 253 26.58 9.04 27.60
CA PRO A 253 26.63 10.39 28.16
C PRO A 253 28.06 10.76 28.62
N SER A 254 28.27 12.04 28.88
CA SER A 254 29.55 12.67 29.25
C SER A 254 30.17 12.18 30.57
N ILE A 255 31.48 11.89 30.55
CA ILE A 255 32.36 12.00 31.72
C ILE A 255 33.54 12.91 31.36
N ARG A 256 33.74 13.95 32.17
CA ARG A 256 34.79 14.96 32.06
C ARG A 256 36.01 14.49 32.85
N ALA A 257 37.19 14.44 32.24
CA ALA A 257 38.48 14.42 32.94
C ALA A 257 39.49 15.29 32.17
N ARG A 258 40.20 16.18 32.89
CA ARG A 258 41.20 17.12 32.35
C ARG A 258 42.63 16.62 32.56
N SER A 259 43.47 16.94 31.57
CA SER A 259 44.92 17.27 31.51
C SER A 259 46.01 16.34 32.08
N ALA A 260 47.01 16.06 31.23
CA ALA A 260 48.47 16.32 31.38
C ALA A 260 49.17 15.73 30.13
N SER A 261 49.62 16.55 29.16
CA SER A 261 50.99 17.07 28.97
C SER A 261 52.06 16.03 28.61
N GLU A 262 52.70 16.29 27.45
CA GLU A 262 54.09 16.00 27.06
C GLU A 262 54.51 14.61 26.60
N GLY A 263 55.27 14.59 25.50
CA GLY A 263 56.04 13.45 24.98
C GLY A 263 55.97 13.29 23.48
#